data_AF-A0A537I8J8-F1
#
_entry.id   AF-A0A537I8J8-F1
#
_cell.length_a   1.000
_cell.length_b   1.000
_cell.length_c   1.000
_cell.angle_alpha   90.00
_cell.angle_beta   90.00
_cell.angle_gamma   90.00
#
_symmetry.space_group_name_H-M   'P 1'
#
loop_
_entity.id
_entity.type
_entity.pdbx_description
1 polymer ?
#
loop_
_entity_poly.entity_id
_entity_poly.type
_entity_poly.pdbx_seq_one_letter_code
_entity_poly.pdbx_strand_id
1 'polypeptide(L)'
;MTCIPGFCGIVTNSQGIPVQGVTVQIYYGTSTTQLLATVYTNQYGFYYYPYTLTGSTSAKFTILLPTYNLMQTVTLSPGGFTVSAFVVP
;
A
#
# COMPACT_ATOMS: atom_id res chain seq x y z
N MET A 1 -3.22 5.47 21.79
CA MET A 1 -3.55 5.46 20.35
C MET A 1 -2.85 4.26 19.76
N THR A 2 -3.54 3.14 19.60
CA THR A 2 -2.93 1.90 19.10
C THR A 2 -2.78 2.05 17.59
N CYS A 3 -1.56 2.05 17.07
CA CYS A 3 -1.32 2.05 15.63
C CYS A 3 -2.02 0.82 15.03
N ILE A 4 -2.98 1.04 14.12
CA ILE A 4 -3.73 -0.07 13.51
C ILE A 4 -2.82 -0.74 12.46
N PRO A 5 -2.49 -2.04 12.60
CA PRO A 5 -1.58 -2.75 11.71
C PRO A 5 -2.02 -2.73 10.24
N GLY A 6 -1.06 -2.89 9.33
CA GLY A 6 -1.35 -3.09 7.90
C GLY A 6 -0.55 -2.20 6.97
N PHE A 7 -1.23 -1.61 6.00
CA PHE A 7 -0.61 -0.91 4.88
C PHE A 7 -1.17 0.50 4.78
N CYS A 8 -0.30 1.48 4.69
CA CYS A 8 -0.70 2.83 4.35
C CYS A 8 0.28 3.47 3.38
N GLY A 9 -0.11 4.62 2.85
CA GLY A 9 0.75 5.35 1.94
C GLY A 9 0.13 6.62 1.42
N ILE A 10 0.94 7.36 0.69
CA ILE A 10 0.53 8.59 0.03
C ILE A 10 0.92 8.54 -1.44
N VAL A 11 0.02 9.03 -2.29
CA VAL A 11 0.26 9.21 -3.72
C VAL A 11 0.18 10.69 -4.04
N THR A 12 1.26 11.23 -4.58
CA THR A 12 1.36 12.63 -5.02
C THR A 12 1.74 12.68 -6.50
N ASN A 13 1.45 13.78 -7.18
CA ASN A 13 2.06 14.05 -8.49
C ASN A 13 3.48 14.61 -8.33
N SER A 14 4.14 14.92 -9.44
CA SER A 14 5.50 15.51 -9.47
C SER A 14 5.65 16.85 -8.75
N GLN A 15 4.56 17.56 -8.48
CA GLN A 15 4.53 18.83 -7.75
C GLN A 15 4.28 18.65 -6.25
N GLY A 16 4.18 17.40 -5.77
CA GLY A 16 3.85 17.09 -4.37
C GLY A 16 2.37 17.28 -4.04
N ILE A 17 1.50 17.47 -5.04
CA ILE A 17 0.05 17.60 -4.85
C ILE A 17 -0.54 16.20 -4.67
N PRO A 18 -1.33 15.94 -3.62
CA PRO A 18 -1.95 14.63 -3.42
C PRO A 18 -2.94 14.27 -4.53
N VAL A 19 -2.93 13.01 -4.96
CA VAL A 19 -3.80 12.53 -6.05
C VAL A 19 -4.88 11.60 -5.50
N GLN A 20 -6.14 12.05 -5.57
CA GLN A 20 -7.31 11.30 -5.13
C GLN A 20 -7.74 10.24 -6.15
N GLY A 21 -8.36 9.16 -5.68
CA GLY A 21 -9.00 8.15 -6.53
C GLY A 21 -8.03 7.19 -7.21
N VAL A 22 -6.74 7.25 -6.88
CA VAL A 22 -5.74 6.32 -7.39
C VAL A 22 -6.07 4.92 -6.87
N THR A 23 -6.19 3.96 -7.79
CA THR A 23 -6.35 2.55 -7.45
C THR A 23 -5.04 2.01 -6.89
N VAL A 24 -5.09 1.39 -5.73
CA VAL A 24 -3.95 0.74 -5.08
C VAL A 24 -4.31 -0.72 -4.80
N GLN A 25 -3.52 -1.62 -5.35
CA GLN A 25 -3.67 -3.06 -5.16
C GLN A 25 -2.54 -3.58 -4.27
N ILE A 26 -2.90 -4.39 -3.29
CA ILE A 26 -1.95 -5.00 -2.35
C ILE A 26 -1.96 -6.50 -2.61
N TYR A 27 -0.78 -7.08 -2.83
CA TYR A 27 -0.59 -8.49 -3.13
C TYR A 27 0.27 -9.15 -2.07
N TYR A 28 -0.03 -10.41 -1.74
CA TYR A 28 0.85 -11.24 -0.93
C TYR A 28 2.05 -11.73 -1.75
N GLY A 29 3.25 -11.61 -1.19
CA GLY A 29 4.50 -11.97 -1.86
C GLY A 29 5.10 -10.82 -2.69
N THR A 30 5.99 -11.17 -3.61
CA THR A 30 6.68 -10.22 -4.51
C THR A 30 6.16 -10.27 -5.95
N SER A 31 4.98 -10.85 -6.16
CA SER A 31 4.34 -10.98 -7.47
C SER A 31 2.89 -10.51 -7.38
N THR A 32 2.27 -10.24 -8.54
CA THR A 32 0.89 -9.77 -8.64
C THR A 32 -0.13 -10.91 -8.79
N THR A 33 0.18 -12.09 -8.23
CA THR A 33 -0.62 -13.31 -8.41
C THR A 33 -1.67 -13.51 -7.32
N GLN A 34 -1.38 -13.08 -6.09
CA GLN A 34 -2.28 -13.26 -4.94
C GLN A 34 -2.75 -11.90 -4.42
N LEU A 35 -3.82 -11.37 -5.02
CA LEU A 35 -4.42 -10.10 -4.60
C LEU A 35 -5.03 -10.23 -3.20
N LEU A 36 -4.61 -9.35 -2.30
CA LEU A 36 -5.14 -9.24 -0.94
C LEU A 36 -6.27 -8.20 -0.87
N ALA A 37 -6.04 -7.01 -1.43
CA ALA A 37 -7.00 -5.91 -1.37
C ALA A 37 -6.85 -4.93 -2.53
N THR A 38 -7.94 -4.25 -2.85
CA THR A 38 -7.95 -3.03 -3.68
C THR A 38 -8.52 -1.90 -2.85
N VAL A 39 -7.78 -0.79 -2.73
CA VAL A 39 -8.20 0.43 -2.03
C VAL A 39 -7.97 1.64 -2.93
N TYR A 40 -8.52 2.78 -2.53
CA TYR A 40 -8.44 4.02 -3.29
C TYR A 40 -7.89 5.13 -2.41
N THR A 41 -7.09 6.02 -2.99
CA THR A 41 -6.64 7.22 -2.28
C THR A 41 -7.80 8.18 -2.03
N ASN A 42 -7.84 8.77 -0.84
CA ASN A 42 -8.79 9.83 -0.49
C ASN A 42 -8.34 11.21 -1.03
N GLN A 43 -9.06 12.28 -0.66
CA GLN A 43 -8.74 13.66 -1.10
C GLN A 43 -7.33 14.16 -0.72
N TYR A 44 -6.66 13.50 0.22
CA TYR A 44 -5.29 13.80 0.64
C TYR A 44 -4.26 12.86 0.00
N GLY A 45 -4.63 12.13 -1.06
CA GLY A 45 -3.78 11.15 -1.72
C GLY A 45 -3.43 9.95 -0.83
N PHE A 46 -4.05 9.84 0.34
CA PHE A 46 -3.75 8.82 1.34
C PHE A 46 -4.59 7.58 1.11
N TYR A 47 -3.97 6.41 1.19
CA TYR A 47 -4.66 5.13 1.24
C TYR A 47 -4.28 4.37 2.50
N TYR A 48 -5.20 3.52 2.95
CA TYR A 48 -5.02 2.67 4.11
C TYR A 48 -5.78 1.35 3.94
N TYR A 49 -5.15 0.26 4.37
CA TYR A 49 -5.76 -1.05 4.47
C TYR A 49 -5.35 -1.71 5.80
N PRO A 50 -6.29 -1.91 6.74
CA PRO A 50 -6.01 -2.60 8.00
C PRO A 50 -5.77 -4.08 7.74
N TYR A 51 -4.63 -4.59 8.22
CA TYR A 51 -4.26 -5.99 8.04
C TYR A 51 -3.28 -6.44 9.12
N THR A 52 -3.54 -7.60 9.70
CA THR A 52 -2.65 -8.24 10.67
C THR A 52 -2.06 -9.49 10.05
N LEU A 53 -0.74 -9.54 9.91
CA LEU A 53 -0.05 -10.76 9.49
C LEU A 53 -0.16 -11.82 10.58
N THR A 54 -0.61 -13.01 10.20
CA THR A 54 -0.69 -14.20 11.06
C THR A 54 0.08 -15.36 10.45
N GLY A 55 0.56 -16.29 11.28
CA GLY A 55 1.21 -17.53 10.80
C GLY A 55 2.63 -17.37 10.26
N SER A 56 3.20 -16.17 10.28
CA SER A 56 4.61 -15.89 9.95
C SER A 56 5.15 -14.75 10.83
N THR A 57 6.47 -14.72 11.04
CA THR A 57 7.16 -13.62 11.74
C THR A 57 7.44 -12.42 10.83
N SER A 58 7.47 -12.61 9.51
CA SER A 58 7.45 -11.53 8.51
C SER A 58 7.00 -12.06 7.15
N ALA A 59 6.46 -11.20 6.29
CA ALA A 59 6.14 -11.53 4.91
C ALA A 59 6.32 -10.32 3.99
N LYS A 60 6.67 -10.58 2.73
CA LYS A 60 6.75 -9.55 1.68
C LYS A 60 5.38 -9.36 1.04
N PHE A 61 5.09 -8.13 0.63
CA PHE A 61 3.89 -7.74 -0.08
C PHE A 61 4.24 -6.76 -1.20
N THR A 62 3.52 -6.84 -2.30
CA THR A 62 3.64 -5.88 -3.40
C THR A 62 2.48 -4.90 -3.35
N ILE A 63 2.79 -3.61 -3.34
CA ILE A 63 1.82 -2.53 -3.52
C ILE A 63 1.96 -2.04 -4.96
N LEU A 64 0.86 -2.09 -5.73
CA LEU A 64 0.79 -1.76 -7.15
C LEU A 64 -0.22 -0.64 -7.38
N LEU A 65 0.18 0.35 -8.16
CA LEU A 65 -0.69 1.34 -8.77
C LEU A 65 -0.87 0.97 -10.24
N PRO A 66 -1.90 0.17 -10.61
CA PRO A 66 -1.99 -0.45 -11.93
C PRO A 66 -2.09 0.59 -13.06
N THR A 67 -2.83 1.69 -12.84
CA THR A 67 -2.97 2.79 -13.81
C THR A 67 -1.63 3.40 -14.21
N TYR A 68 -0.67 3.42 -13.30
CA TYR A 68 0.63 4.05 -13.49
C TYR A 68 1.76 3.03 -13.73
N ASN A 69 1.45 1.73 -13.65
CA ASN A 69 2.42 0.65 -13.69
C ASN A 69 3.60 0.85 -12.70
N LEU A 70 3.31 1.41 -11.52
CA LEU A 70 4.27 1.63 -10.45
C LEU A 70 4.03 0.62 -9.34
N MET A 71 5.11 0.02 -8.83
CA MET A 71 5.01 -0.92 -7.71
C MET A 71 6.16 -0.77 -6.72
N GLN A 72 5.90 -1.12 -5.47
CA GLN A 72 6.89 -1.26 -4.41
C GLN A 72 6.67 -2.57 -3.65
N THR A 73 7.76 -3.17 -3.17
CA THR A 73 7.69 -4.31 -2.25
C THR A 73 7.95 -3.83 -0.83
N VAL A 74 7.07 -4.19 0.09
CA VAL A 74 7.21 -3.91 1.53
C VAL A 74 7.29 -5.21 2.32
N THR A 75 7.86 -5.15 3.52
CA THR A 75 7.88 -6.28 4.46
C THR A 75 7.02 -5.91 5.66
N LEU A 76 6.03 -6.74 5.97
CA LEU A 76 5.17 -6.58 7.14
C LEU A 76 5.52 -7.63 8.19
N SER A 77 5.60 -7.20 9.45
CA SER A 77 5.69 -8.09 10.62
C SER A 77 4.34 -8.10 11.37
N PRO A 78 4.03 -9.15 12.15
CA PRO A 78 2.80 -9.20 12.96
C PRO A 78 2.65 -7.96 13.86
N GLY A 79 1.46 -7.35 13.84
CA GLY A 79 1.19 -6.11 14.59
C GLY A 79 1.91 -4.85 14.07
N GLY A 80 2.70 -4.97 13.00
CA GLY A 80 3.39 -3.84 12.38
C GLY A 80 2.52 -3.08 11.38
N PHE A 81 3.07 -1.98 10.86
CA PHE A 81 2.51 -1.25 9.74
C PHE A 81 3.61 -0.96 8.72
N THR A 82 3.22 -0.79 7.46
CA THR A 82 4.11 -0.39 6.37
C THR A 82 3.62 0.91 5.76
N VAL A 83 4.57 1.73 5.32
CA VAL A 83 4.31 2.97 4.60
C VAL A 83 4.96 2.87 3.22
N SER A 84 4.21 3.16 2.17
CA SER A 84 4.73 3.21 0.80
C SER A 84 4.24 4.49 0.13
N ALA A 85 5.17 5.26 -0.43
CA ALA A 85 4.87 6.53 -1.09
C ALA A 85 5.16 6.41 -2.59
N PHE A 86 4.26 6.96 -3.39
CA PHE A 86 4.39 6.99 -4.85
C PHE A 86 4.32 8.41 -5.36
N VAL A 87 5.16 8.71 -6.36
CA VAL A 87 5.05 9.90 -7.18
C VAL A 87 4.55 9.45 -8.55
N VAL A 88 3.38 9.95 -8.95
CA VAL A 88 2.80 9.67 -10.28
C VAL A 88 3.10 10.83 -11.24
N PRO A 89 3.12 10.56 -12.57
CA PRO A 89 3.28 11.60 -13.59
C PRO A 89 2.24 12.71 -13.49
#